data_AF-A0A8B8V215-F1
#
_entry.id   AF-A0A8B8V215-F1
#
_cell.length_a   1.000
_cell.length_b   1.000
_cell.length_c   1.000
_cell.angle_alpha   90.00
_cell.angle_beta   90.00
_cell.angle_gamma   90.00
#
_symmetry.space_group_name_H-M   'P 1'
#
loop_
_entity.id
_entity.type
_entity.pdbx_description
1 polymer ?
#
loop_
_entity_poly.entity_id
_entity_poly.type
_entity_poly.pdbx_seq_one_letter_code
_entity_poly.pdbx_strand_id
1 'polypeptide(L)'
;MLPLALRPQAPNPHGPPRQPIRGPPRGPGPPRRLVAARPRRLLPRQDGIPGGGGGRRGGLAPGAEVRGELEAQLSRFRELLGRDPTHVDGHQHVHVLPGVCQVFAEALQACGVRFTRLPMERGVGGCTWLEAPARAFACSVEQDARAAMGPFARHGLRWTDVFVGLSTCGRHMSTHHVSGALARALEGIPTGRAVTAELMAHPGYPSVPPAGGSGEGPDAFSCSWERLHELRVLTAPVLWAQLAQDGVQLCALHELDSKRPGEGTPSEATLETFLEPSPL
;
A
#
# COMPACT_ATOMS: atom_id res chain seq x y z
N MET A 1 12.78 53.44 55.90
CA MET A 1 11.92 52.50 55.16
C MET A 1 12.54 51.12 55.29
N LEU A 2 11.80 50.20 55.90
CA LEU A 2 12.34 49.14 56.76
C LEU A 2 12.93 47.92 56.02
N PRO A 3 14.02 47.34 56.56
CA PRO A 3 14.65 46.08 56.13
C PRO A 3 14.18 44.88 57.00
N LEU A 4 14.43 43.63 56.58
CA LEU A 4 15.08 42.57 57.39
C LEU A 4 15.10 41.21 56.67
N ALA A 5 16.26 40.56 56.73
CA ALA A 5 16.46 39.12 56.54
C ALA A 5 16.03 38.34 57.79
N LEU A 6 15.76 37.03 57.66
CA LEU A 6 16.00 35.98 58.67
C LEU A 6 15.76 34.57 58.08
N ARG A 7 16.80 33.72 58.06
CA ARG A 7 16.73 32.26 58.33
C ARG A 7 17.01 32.06 59.85
N PRO A 8 17.05 30.86 60.49
CA PRO A 8 16.72 29.46 60.14
C PRO A 8 15.88 28.72 61.24
N GLN A 9 15.53 27.43 61.04
CA GLN A 9 15.66 26.29 62.01
C GLN A 9 14.80 25.05 61.61
N ALA A 10 15.37 23.86 61.82
CA ALA A 10 14.72 22.51 61.84
C ALA A 10 14.64 22.02 63.31
N PRO A 11 14.17 20.79 63.72
CA PRO A 11 13.49 19.67 63.04
C PRO A 11 12.26 19.02 63.80
N ASN A 12 11.51 18.13 63.09
CA ASN A 12 10.70 16.96 63.56
C ASN A 12 9.52 17.16 64.58
N PRO A 13 8.62 16.18 64.87
CA PRO A 13 8.31 14.88 64.27
C PRO A 13 6.79 14.53 64.28
N HIS A 14 6.03 14.54 63.18
CA HIS A 14 4.76 13.78 63.08
C HIS A 14 4.39 13.58 61.61
N GLY A 15 4.52 12.34 61.11
CA GLY A 15 4.12 11.99 59.76
C GLY A 15 2.64 11.58 59.65
N PRO A 16 2.01 11.81 58.50
CA PRO A 16 0.92 10.95 58.02
C PRO A 16 1.16 10.51 56.54
N PRO A 17 0.29 9.65 55.98
CA PRO A 17 0.65 8.35 55.39
C PRO A 17 1.24 8.40 53.96
N ARG A 18 1.89 7.29 53.57
CA ARG A 18 2.39 7.04 52.21
C ARG A 18 1.25 7.10 51.19
N GLN A 19 1.34 8.04 50.25
CA GLN A 19 0.49 8.05 49.05
C GLN A 19 0.96 6.96 48.07
N PRO A 20 0.05 6.30 47.34
CA PRO A 20 0.42 5.30 46.33
C PRO A 20 1.14 6.00 45.17
N ILE A 21 2.35 5.52 44.87
CA ILE A 21 3.09 5.89 43.66
C ILE A 21 2.25 5.40 42.47
N ARG A 22 1.53 6.32 41.82
CA ARG A 22 0.96 6.06 40.49
C ARG A 22 2.13 5.86 39.55
N GLY A 23 2.29 4.62 39.07
CA GLY A 23 3.19 4.32 37.95
C GLY A 23 2.82 5.16 36.72
N PRO A 24 3.76 5.35 35.78
CA PRO A 24 3.53 6.14 34.59
C PRO A 24 2.31 5.60 33.83
N PRO A 25 1.49 6.46 33.20
CA PRO A 25 0.40 6.01 32.35
C PRO A 25 0.96 5.07 31.28
N ARG A 26 0.33 3.90 31.12
CA ARG A 26 0.66 2.97 30.05
C ARG A 26 0.53 3.73 28.73
N GLY A 27 1.67 4.00 28.10
CA GLY A 27 1.75 4.73 26.84
C GLY A 27 1.00 4.02 25.72
N PRO A 28 0.63 4.75 24.64
CA PRO A 28 0.00 4.14 23.48
C PRO A 28 0.94 3.08 22.91
N GLY A 29 0.38 1.93 22.53
CA GLY A 29 1.12 0.82 21.93
C GLY A 29 1.87 1.24 20.65
N PRO A 30 2.77 0.38 20.14
CA PRO A 30 3.65 0.75 19.03
C PRO A 30 2.86 1.22 17.80
N PRO A 31 3.33 2.28 17.11
CA PRO A 31 2.60 2.90 16.01
C PRO A 31 2.49 1.96 14.80
N ARG A 32 1.33 2.01 14.13
CA ARG A 32 1.04 1.29 12.89
C ARG A 32 1.58 2.14 11.72
N ARG A 33 2.23 1.56 10.71
CA ARG A 33 2.82 2.34 9.59
C ARG A 33 2.03 2.08 8.30
N LEU A 34 1.37 3.10 7.75
CA LEU A 34 0.73 3.02 6.42
C LEU A 34 1.67 3.66 5.40
N VAL A 35 1.81 3.05 4.25
CA VAL A 35 2.61 3.59 3.15
C VAL A 35 1.64 4.12 2.11
N ALA A 36 1.81 5.39 1.75
CA ALA A 36 1.21 5.96 0.55
C ALA A 36 2.37 6.32 -0.38
N ALA A 37 2.68 5.45 -1.34
CA ALA A 37 3.69 5.71 -2.36
C ALA A 37 3.11 5.37 -3.74
N ARG A 38 3.23 6.31 -4.67
CA ARG A 38 2.87 6.13 -6.07
C ARG A 38 4.12 5.75 -6.88
N PRO A 39 4.22 4.53 -7.43
CA PRO A 39 5.05 4.29 -8.61
C PRO A 39 4.42 4.92 -9.85
N ARG A 40 5.27 5.40 -10.76
CA ARG A 40 4.87 5.75 -12.13
C ARG A 40 4.85 4.48 -12.99
N ARG A 41 3.79 4.39 -13.79
CA ARG A 41 3.37 3.42 -14.83
C ARG A 41 4.47 2.54 -15.44
N LEU A 42 4.25 1.22 -15.52
CA LEU A 42 5.23 0.27 -16.02
C LEU A 42 4.74 -0.84 -17.00
N LEU A 43 3.64 -0.69 -17.75
CA LEU A 43 3.34 -1.48 -18.96
C LEU A 43 2.43 -0.72 -19.97
N PRO A 44 2.51 -1.00 -21.30
CA PRO A 44 1.73 -0.32 -22.32
C PRO A 44 0.23 -0.69 -22.32
N ARG A 45 -0.59 0.17 -22.95
CA ARG A 45 -2.05 0.04 -23.11
C ARG A 45 -2.41 -1.19 -23.94
N GLN A 46 -3.53 -1.83 -23.60
CA GLN A 46 -4.41 -2.49 -24.57
C GLN A 46 -5.74 -1.75 -24.57
N ASP A 47 -6.12 -1.16 -25.70
CA ASP A 47 -7.33 -0.33 -25.85
C ASP A 47 -8.61 -1.17 -26.06
N GLY A 48 -9.72 -0.71 -25.49
CA GLY A 48 -11.07 -1.19 -25.85
C GLY A 48 -12.20 -0.91 -24.85
N ILE A 49 -13.04 0.09 -25.19
CA ILE A 49 -14.46 0.34 -24.81
C ILE A 49 -14.75 1.23 -23.55
N PRO A 50 -15.75 2.15 -23.61
CA PRO A 50 -15.95 3.24 -22.66
C PRO A 50 -16.78 2.83 -21.43
N GLY A 51 -16.43 3.40 -20.27
CA GLY A 51 -17.19 3.26 -19.03
C GLY A 51 -16.76 2.03 -18.22
N GLY A 52 -15.80 2.21 -17.31
CA GLY A 52 -15.28 1.13 -16.46
C GLY A 52 -14.20 0.33 -17.18
N GLY A 53 -12.94 0.52 -16.78
CA GLY A 53 -11.78 -0.11 -17.41
C GLY A 53 -11.74 -1.63 -17.22
N GLY A 54 -12.54 -2.34 -18.00
CA GLY A 54 -12.38 -3.76 -18.31
C GLY A 54 -11.40 -3.92 -19.46
N GLY A 55 -10.11 -3.65 -19.21
CA GLY A 55 -9.07 -4.15 -20.11
C GLY A 55 -9.13 -5.67 -20.11
N ARG A 56 -9.23 -6.31 -21.27
CA ARG A 56 -9.22 -7.77 -21.36
C ARG A 56 -7.87 -8.27 -20.88
N ARG A 57 -7.83 -8.88 -19.68
CA ARG A 57 -6.76 -9.78 -19.24
C ARG A 57 -6.83 -11.04 -20.10
N GLY A 58 -6.36 -10.99 -21.34
CA GLY A 58 -6.54 -12.09 -22.30
C GLY A 58 -5.72 -11.91 -23.57
N GLY A 59 -4.46 -12.34 -23.49
CA GLY A 59 -3.48 -12.29 -24.57
C GLY A 59 -2.09 -12.17 -23.98
N LEU A 60 -1.48 -13.30 -23.62
CA LEU A 60 -0.10 -13.31 -23.14
C LEU A 60 0.81 -13.14 -24.35
N ALA A 61 1.52 -12.02 -24.43
CA ALA A 61 2.67 -11.91 -25.30
C ALA A 61 3.70 -12.98 -24.90
N PRO A 62 4.49 -13.52 -25.85
CA PRO A 62 5.61 -14.40 -25.53
C PRO A 62 6.47 -13.81 -24.40
N GLY A 63 6.96 -14.65 -23.48
CA GLY A 63 7.73 -14.17 -22.32
C GLY A 63 8.95 -13.32 -22.70
N ALA A 64 9.53 -13.54 -23.89
CA ALA A 64 10.62 -12.72 -24.43
C ALA A 64 10.19 -11.28 -24.78
N GLU A 65 8.98 -11.08 -25.31
CA GLU A 65 8.46 -9.73 -25.61
C GLU A 65 8.16 -8.97 -24.31
N VAL A 66 7.55 -9.66 -23.33
CA VAL A 66 7.30 -9.09 -21.99
C VAL A 66 8.61 -8.67 -21.34
N ARG A 67 9.64 -9.51 -21.43
CA ARG A 67 10.98 -9.21 -20.93
C ARG A 67 11.58 -7.99 -21.61
N GLY A 68 11.59 -7.97 -22.94
CA GLY A 68 12.16 -6.88 -23.72
C GLY A 68 11.51 -5.53 -23.43
N GLU A 69 10.18 -5.49 -23.36
CA GLU A 69 9.43 -4.28 -23.01
C GLU A 69 9.69 -3.82 -21.56
N LEU A 70 9.72 -4.75 -20.60
CA LEU A 70 10.03 -4.43 -19.21
C LEU A 70 11.44 -3.87 -19.06
N GLU A 71 12.44 -4.48 -19.71
CA GLU A 71 13.83 -4.03 -19.71
C GLU A 71 13.98 -2.65 -20.38
N ALA A 72 13.24 -2.39 -21.46
CA ALA A 72 13.19 -1.09 -22.13
C ALA A 72 12.62 -0.01 -21.20
N GLN A 73 11.53 -0.29 -20.49
CA GLN A 73 10.94 0.67 -19.55
C GLN A 73 11.84 0.94 -18.34
N LEU A 74 12.47 -0.09 -17.79
CA LEU A 74 13.45 0.08 -16.70
C LEU A 74 14.66 0.90 -17.16
N SER A 75 15.14 0.67 -18.38
CA SER A 75 16.24 1.46 -18.97
C SER A 75 15.82 2.91 -19.17
N ARG A 76 14.61 3.13 -19.70
CA ARG A 76 14.05 4.47 -19.87
C ARG A 76 13.89 5.21 -18.54
N PHE A 77 13.49 4.50 -17.47
CA PHE A 77 13.43 5.07 -16.13
C PHE A 77 14.81 5.56 -15.66
N ARG A 78 15.87 4.74 -15.85
CA ARG A 78 17.24 5.10 -15.46
C ARG A 78 17.75 6.30 -16.25
N GLU A 79 17.51 6.35 -17.54
CA GLU A 79 17.87 7.51 -18.38
C GLU A 79 17.23 8.80 -17.87
N LEU A 80 15.96 8.75 -17.49
CA LEU A 80 15.20 9.92 -17.07
C LEU A 80 15.54 10.38 -15.65
N LEU A 81 15.81 9.45 -14.73
CA LEU A 81 15.97 9.76 -13.30
C LEU A 81 17.39 9.57 -12.77
N GLY A 82 18.32 9.05 -13.58
CA GLY A 82 19.72 8.81 -13.20
C GLY A 82 19.92 7.74 -12.13
N ARG A 83 18.92 6.89 -11.88
CA ARG A 83 18.96 5.83 -10.86
C ARG A 83 17.98 4.70 -11.17
N ASP A 84 18.18 3.54 -10.54
CA ASP A 84 17.21 2.44 -10.55
C ASP A 84 15.92 2.79 -9.80
N PRO A 85 14.78 2.18 -10.17
CA PRO A 85 13.55 2.34 -9.41
C PRO A 85 13.69 1.68 -8.04
N THR A 86 13.12 2.31 -7.01
CA THR A 86 13.11 1.73 -5.65
C THR A 86 12.12 0.58 -5.50
N HIS A 87 11.10 0.56 -6.36
CA HIS A 87 10.05 -0.43 -6.44
C HIS A 87 9.41 -0.34 -7.83
N VAL A 88 8.76 -1.41 -8.27
CA VAL A 88 8.06 -1.49 -9.55
C VAL A 88 6.70 -2.15 -9.33
N ASP A 89 5.65 -1.66 -9.98
CA ASP A 89 4.34 -2.31 -10.04
C ASP A 89 3.83 -2.41 -11.49
N GLY A 90 2.72 -3.11 -11.69
CA GLY A 90 2.07 -3.23 -12.99
C GLY A 90 0.80 -2.39 -13.08
N HIS A 91 0.64 -1.64 -14.18
CA HIS A 91 -0.64 -1.01 -14.51
C HIS A 91 -1.73 -2.07 -14.65
N GLN A 92 -2.92 -1.81 -14.11
CA GLN A 92 -4.00 -2.81 -14.03
C GLN A 92 -3.56 -4.14 -13.36
N HIS A 93 -2.49 -4.14 -12.56
CA HIS A 93 -1.95 -5.33 -11.87
C HIS A 93 -1.52 -6.46 -12.81
N VAL A 94 -1.09 -6.12 -14.02
CA VAL A 94 -0.54 -7.05 -15.02
C VAL A 94 0.67 -7.83 -14.53
N HIS A 95 1.44 -7.28 -13.59
CA HIS A 95 2.66 -7.90 -13.08
C HIS A 95 2.43 -9.17 -12.26
N VAL A 96 1.18 -9.43 -11.81
CA VAL A 96 0.81 -10.68 -11.13
C VAL A 96 0.17 -11.71 -12.06
N LEU A 97 -0.05 -11.39 -13.34
CA LEU A 97 -0.67 -12.32 -14.27
C LEU A 97 0.16 -13.61 -14.43
N PRO A 98 -0.50 -14.77 -14.55
CA PRO A 98 0.17 -16.01 -14.96
C PRO A 98 0.95 -15.80 -16.26
N GLY A 99 2.20 -16.25 -16.30
CA GLY A 99 3.10 -16.05 -17.46
C GLY A 99 3.83 -14.70 -17.49
N VAL A 100 3.37 -13.69 -16.75
CA VAL A 100 4.08 -12.40 -16.61
C VAL A 100 4.90 -12.35 -15.32
N CYS A 101 4.34 -12.85 -14.22
CA CYS A 101 4.93 -12.70 -12.88
C CYS A 101 6.36 -13.25 -12.76
N GLN A 102 6.67 -14.35 -13.44
CA GLN A 102 8.01 -14.94 -13.46
C GLN A 102 9.02 -14.03 -14.17
N VAL A 103 8.70 -13.60 -15.39
CA VAL A 103 9.54 -12.69 -16.18
C VAL A 103 9.76 -11.36 -15.46
N PHE A 104 8.69 -10.84 -14.85
CA PHE A 104 8.73 -9.65 -14.04
C PHE A 104 9.71 -9.80 -12.86
N ALA A 105 9.60 -10.89 -12.11
CA ALA A 105 10.44 -11.14 -10.94
C ALA A 105 11.92 -11.29 -11.30
N GLU A 106 12.23 -12.04 -12.37
CA GLU A 106 13.59 -12.22 -12.88
C GLU A 106 14.22 -10.89 -13.33
N ALA A 107 13.46 -10.04 -14.05
CA ALA A 107 13.96 -8.75 -14.51
C ALA A 107 14.25 -7.78 -13.36
N LEU A 108 13.37 -7.73 -12.34
CA LEU A 108 13.59 -6.91 -11.15
C LEU A 108 14.81 -7.40 -10.35
N GLN A 109 14.97 -8.70 -10.21
CA GLN A 109 16.15 -9.29 -9.55
C GLN A 109 17.44 -8.88 -10.28
N ALA A 110 17.46 -8.96 -11.62
CA ALA A 110 18.61 -8.61 -12.43
C ALA A 110 19.04 -7.13 -12.30
N CYS A 111 18.10 -6.22 -12.03
CA CYS A 111 18.40 -4.80 -11.79
C CYS A 111 18.46 -4.41 -10.31
N GLY A 112 18.45 -5.38 -9.39
CA GLY A 112 18.59 -5.12 -7.95
C GLY A 112 17.35 -4.48 -7.30
N VAL A 113 16.20 -4.51 -7.95
CA VAL A 113 14.93 -3.98 -7.41
C VAL A 113 14.28 -5.06 -6.55
N ARG A 114 14.05 -4.76 -5.28
CA ARG A 114 13.57 -5.75 -4.29
C ARG A 114 12.14 -5.53 -3.81
N PHE A 115 11.42 -4.54 -4.34
CA PHE A 115 10.06 -4.23 -3.90
C PHE A 115 9.08 -4.18 -5.07
N THR A 116 7.94 -4.83 -4.88
CA THR A 116 6.78 -4.79 -5.78
C THR A 116 5.49 -4.72 -4.98
N ARG A 117 4.40 -4.28 -5.63
CA ARG A 117 3.04 -4.40 -5.08
C ARG A 117 2.59 -5.86 -5.11
N LEU A 118 1.94 -6.32 -4.05
CA LEU A 118 1.13 -7.53 -4.08
C LEU A 118 -0.34 -7.15 -3.83
N PRO A 119 -1.19 -7.09 -4.87
CA PRO A 119 -2.54 -6.53 -4.77
C PRO A 119 -3.54 -7.53 -4.17
N MET A 120 -3.27 -7.97 -2.94
CA MET A 120 -4.16 -8.84 -2.16
C MET A 120 -4.97 -8.02 -1.15
N GLU A 121 -6.23 -7.73 -1.50
CA GLU A 121 -7.13 -6.99 -0.60
C GLU A 121 -8.08 -7.94 0.13
N ARG A 122 -7.84 -8.13 1.43
CA ARG A 122 -8.64 -9.02 2.27
C ARG A 122 -10.12 -8.61 2.30
N GLY A 123 -10.99 -9.55 1.95
CA GLY A 123 -12.45 -9.37 1.98
C GLY A 123 -13.01 -8.59 0.79
N VAL A 124 -12.24 -8.39 -0.29
CA VAL A 124 -12.70 -7.64 -1.46
C VAL A 124 -13.94 -8.27 -2.12
N GLY A 125 -14.03 -9.61 -2.12
CA GLY A 125 -15.20 -10.34 -2.60
C GLY A 125 -16.48 -10.09 -1.79
N GLY A 126 -16.38 -9.60 -0.56
CA GLY A 126 -17.51 -9.26 0.30
C GLY A 126 -17.97 -7.79 0.20
N CYS A 127 -17.29 -6.96 -0.59
CA CYS A 127 -17.60 -5.53 -0.69
C CYS A 127 -18.87 -5.30 -1.52
N THR A 128 -19.97 -4.97 -0.84
CA THR A 128 -21.31 -4.83 -1.43
C THR A 128 -21.47 -3.58 -2.31
N TRP A 129 -20.62 -2.57 -2.13
CA TRP A 129 -20.61 -1.35 -2.96
C TRP A 129 -19.93 -1.56 -4.33
N LEU A 130 -19.21 -2.67 -4.52
CA LEU A 130 -18.66 -3.00 -5.83
C LEU A 130 -19.73 -3.63 -6.73
N GLU A 131 -19.83 -3.14 -7.95
CA GLU A 131 -20.65 -3.77 -8.97
C GLU A 131 -20.06 -5.14 -9.35
N ALA A 132 -20.92 -6.07 -9.82
CA ALA A 132 -20.50 -7.44 -10.09
C ALA A 132 -19.26 -7.56 -11.00
N PRO A 133 -19.11 -6.78 -12.10
CA PRO A 133 -17.90 -6.82 -12.93
C PRO A 133 -16.64 -6.34 -12.20
N ALA A 134 -16.74 -5.26 -11.42
CA ALA A 134 -15.62 -4.71 -10.66
C ALA A 134 -15.19 -5.67 -9.54
N ARG A 135 -16.15 -6.29 -8.85
CA ARG A 135 -15.89 -7.31 -7.84
C ARG A 135 -15.23 -8.55 -8.45
N ALA A 136 -15.72 -9.05 -9.59
CA ALA A 136 -15.13 -10.19 -10.28
C ALA A 136 -13.68 -9.90 -10.70
N PHE A 137 -13.41 -8.70 -11.22
CA PHE A 137 -12.05 -8.25 -11.53
C PHE A 137 -11.16 -8.20 -10.29
N ALA A 138 -11.65 -7.63 -9.19
CA ALA A 138 -10.86 -7.56 -7.96
C ALA A 138 -10.53 -8.96 -7.40
N CYS A 139 -11.49 -9.89 -7.43
CA CYS A 139 -11.25 -11.27 -7.02
C CYS A 139 -10.23 -11.99 -7.93
N SER A 140 -10.26 -11.74 -9.24
CA SER A 140 -9.27 -12.34 -10.15
C SER A 140 -7.87 -11.77 -9.93
N VAL A 141 -7.75 -10.47 -9.68
CA VAL A 141 -6.48 -9.84 -9.29
C VAL A 141 -5.93 -10.46 -8.00
N GLU A 142 -6.78 -10.67 -6.98
CA GLU A 142 -6.37 -11.29 -5.72
C GLU A 142 -5.88 -12.74 -5.92
N GLN A 143 -6.57 -13.52 -6.76
CA GLN A 143 -6.18 -14.88 -7.11
C GLN A 143 -4.82 -14.92 -7.82
N ASP A 144 -4.63 -14.06 -8.82
CA ASP A 144 -3.37 -13.92 -9.56
C ASP A 144 -2.23 -13.48 -8.63
N ALA A 145 -2.50 -12.54 -7.72
CA ALA A 145 -1.54 -12.08 -6.72
C ALA A 145 -1.11 -13.22 -5.78
N ARG A 146 -2.06 -14.04 -5.31
CA ARG A 146 -1.76 -15.22 -4.48
C ARG A 146 -0.86 -16.21 -5.24
N ALA A 147 -1.11 -16.44 -6.52
CA ALA A 147 -0.26 -17.28 -7.36
C ALA A 147 1.14 -16.68 -7.61
N ALA A 148 1.26 -15.35 -7.67
CA ALA A 148 2.53 -14.65 -7.89
C ALA A 148 3.46 -14.60 -6.66
N MET A 149 2.96 -14.90 -5.46
CA MET A 149 3.77 -14.92 -4.22
C MET A 149 5.00 -15.81 -4.32
N GLY A 150 4.84 -17.04 -4.83
CA GLY A 150 5.93 -18.01 -4.97
C GLY A 150 7.04 -17.52 -5.91
N PRO A 151 6.73 -17.15 -7.16
CA PRO A 151 7.67 -16.49 -8.06
C PRO A 151 8.36 -15.27 -7.43
N PHE A 152 7.60 -14.35 -6.84
CA PHE A 152 8.16 -13.14 -6.25
C PHE A 152 9.13 -13.44 -5.10
N ALA A 153 8.77 -14.34 -4.19
CA ALA A 153 9.61 -14.72 -3.06
C ALA A 153 10.93 -15.40 -3.52
N ARG A 154 10.86 -16.31 -4.51
CA ARG A 154 12.05 -17.00 -5.04
C ARG A 154 13.09 -16.05 -5.65
N HIS A 155 12.64 -14.91 -6.18
CA HIS A 155 13.50 -13.88 -6.75
C HIS A 155 13.85 -12.76 -5.75
N GLY A 156 13.50 -12.92 -4.47
CA GLY A 156 13.85 -11.97 -3.41
C GLY A 156 13.04 -10.67 -3.43
N LEU A 157 11.89 -10.66 -4.11
CA LEU A 157 10.96 -9.53 -4.06
C LEU A 157 10.21 -9.54 -2.73
N ARG A 158 9.95 -8.32 -2.23
CA ARG A 158 9.13 -8.04 -1.06
C ARG A 158 7.98 -7.13 -1.43
N TRP A 159 6.97 -7.12 -0.58
CA TRP A 159 5.75 -6.33 -0.70
C TRP A 159 5.30 -5.91 0.71
N THR A 160 4.28 -5.05 0.79
CA THR A 160 3.68 -4.66 2.07
C THR A 160 2.87 -5.80 2.67
N ASP A 161 2.78 -5.85 4.01
CA ASP A 161 1.99 -6.89 4.70
C ASP A 161 0.48 -6.83 4.33
N VAL A 162 -0.01 -5.63 4.02
CA VAL A 162 -1.41 -5.34 3.66
C VAL A 162 -1.48 -4.54 2.37
N PHE A 163 -2.52 -4.77 1.58
CA PHE A 163 -2.88 -3.96 0.42
C PHE A 163 -4.37 -3.56 0.46
N VAL A 164 -4.65 -2.30 0.12
CA VAL A 164 -5.99 -1.72 0.00
C VAL A 164 -6.05 -0.88 -1.28
N GLY A 165 -7.09 -1.03 -2.09
CA GLY A 165 -7.30 -0.14 -3.24
C GLY A 165 -8.13 -0.73 -4.38
N LEU A 166 -8.35 -2.05 -4.40
CA LEU A 166 -9.29 -2.69 -5.33
C LEU A 166 -10.73 -2.29 -5.00
N SER A 167 -11.10 -2.21 -3.72
CA SER A 167 -12.47 -1.86 -3.30
C SER A 167 -12.72 -0.37 -3.08
N THR A 168 -11.66 0.42 -2.93
CA THR A 168 -11.75 1.79 -2.41
C THR A 168 -11.42 2.88 -3.44
N CYS A 169 -10.98 2.53 -4.65
CA CYS A 169 -10.67 3.51 -5.69
C CYS A 169 -11.91 4.12 -6.36
N GLY A 170 -11.69 5.20 -7.11
CA GLY A 170 -12.70 5.91 -7.88
C GLY A 170 -13.77 6.53 -7.00
N ARG A 171 -15.03 6.48 -7.44
CA ARG A 171 -16.18 7.01 -6.69
C ARG A 171 -16.37 6.36 -5.31
N HIS A 172 -15.80 5.17 -5.09
CA HIS A 172 -15.94 4.43 -3.85
C HIS A 172 -14.98 4.90 -2.76
N MET A 173 -14.05 5.82 -3.06
CA MET A 173 -13.14 6.33 -2.04
C MET A 173 -13.89 7.14 -1.00
N SER A 174 -13.78 6.76 0.26
CA SER A 174 -14.30 7.50 1.39
C SER A 174 -13.47 7.19 2.63
N THR A 175 -13.48 8.06 3.63
CA THR A 175 -12.83 7.78 4.91
C THR A 175 -13.37 6.49 5.53
N HIS A 176 -14.67 6.25 5.42
CA HIS A 176 -15.32 5.04 5.93
C HIS A 176 -14.80 3.77 5.23
N HIS A 177 -14.77 3.75 3.89
CA HIS A 177 -14.29 2.58 3.15
C HIS A 177 -12.80 2.33 3.34
N VAL A 178 -11.97 3.38 3.34
CA VAL A 178 -10.52 3.24 3.58
C VAL A 178 -10.25 2.69 4.97
N SER A 179 -10.86 3.27 6.00
CA SER A 179 -10.65 2.83 7.40
C SER A 179 -11.21 1.42 7.62
N GLY A 180 -12.38 1.11 7.06
CA GLY A 180 -12.96 -0.23 7.12
C GLY A 180 -12.11 -1.27 6.40
N ALA A 181 -11.53 -0.96 5.24
CA ALA A 181 -10.63 -1.87 4.53
C ALA A 181 -9.33 -2.10 5.30
N LEU A 182 -8.73 -1.05 5.88
CA LEU A 182 -7.56 -1.19 6.75
C LEU A 182 -7.88 -2.02 8.00
N ALA A 183 -9.01 -1.78 8.66
CA ALA A 183 -9.44 -2.56 9.82
C ALA A 183 -9.59 -4.05 9.48
N ARG A 184 -10.30 -4.37 8.38
CA ARG A 184 -10.45 -5.75 7.90
C ARG A 184 -9.11 -6.40 7.59
N ALA A 185 -8.20 -5.69 6.93
CA ALA A 185 -6.90 -6.21 6.58
C ALA A 185 -6.00 -6.47 7.80
N LEU A 186 -6.24 -5.79 8.91
CA LEU A 186 -5.54 -5.97 10.18
C LEU A 186 -6.18 -7.07 11.06
N GLU A 187 -7.34 -7.61 10.71
CA GLU A 187 -7.99 -8.69 11.47
C GLU A 187 -7.09 -9.92 11.60
N GLY A 188 -6.91 -10.40 12.83
CA GLY A 188 -6.06 -11.57 13.10
C GLY A 188 -4.56 -11.30 13.10
N ILE A 189 -4.11 -10.08 12.77
CA ILE A 189 -2.69 -9.71 12.94
C ILE A 189 -2.44 -9.38 14.44
N PRO A 190 -1.46 -10.04 15.09
CA PRO A 190 -1.18 -9.82 16.50
C PRO A 190 -0.88 -8.35 16.81
N THR A 191 -1.42 -7.87 17.93
CA THR A 191 -1.12 -6.54 18.45
C THR A 191 0.36 -6.45 18.83
N GLY A 192 0.98 -5.29 18.58
CA GLY A 192 2.39 -5.05 18.91
C GLY A 192 3.39 -5.24 17.76
N ARG A 193 2.98 -5.83 16.63
CA ARG A 193 3.78 -5.87 15.41
C ARG A 193 3.52 -4.62 14.55
N ALA A 194 4.58 -3.96 14.10
CA ALA A 194 4.46 -2.94 13.06
C ALA A 194 4.11 -3.63 11.73
N VAL A 195 2.97 -3.26 11.17
CA VAL A 195 2.47 -3.75 9.86
C VAL A 195 2.70 -2.64 8.84
N THR A 196 3.06 -3.03 7.63
CA THR A 196 3.11 -2.15 6.46
C THR A 196 1.87 -2.35 5.61
N ALA A 197 1.21 -1.26 5.23
CA ALA A 197 0.04 -1.30 4.37
C ALA A 197 0.25 -0.41 3.15
N GLU A 198 -0.16 -0.85 1.97
CA GLU A 198 -0.20 -0.02 0.77
C GLU A 198 -1.65 0.42 0.49
N LEU A 199 -1.88 1.73 0.40
CA LEU A 199 -3.14 2.30 -0.09
C LEU A 199 -2.97 2.77 -1.54
N MET A 200 -3.50 2.00 -2.48
CA MET A 200 -3.49 2.34 -3.90
C MET A 200 -4.59 3.35 -4.23
N ALA A 201 -4.25 4.35 -5.04
CA ALA A 201 -5.13 5.45 -5.41
C ALA A 201 -4.73 6.14 -6.72
N HIS A 202 -5.70 6.79 -7.36
CA HIS A 202 -5.60 7.49 -8.62
C HIS A 202 -5.93 9.01 -8.56
N PRO A 203 -5.57 9.78 -7.51
CA PRO A 203 -5.85 11.21 -7.46
C PRO A 203 -5.32 11.99 -8.68
N GLY A 204 -6.13 12.95 -9.12
CA GLY A 204 -5.72 14.02 -10.03
C GLY A 204 -6.92 14.69 -10.70
N TYR A 205 -6.64 15.83 -11.35
CA TYR A 205 -7.66 16.56 -12.09
C TYR A 205 -8.04 15.80 -13.38
N PRO A 206 -9.33 15.87 -13.80
CA PRO A 206 -9.76 15.36 -15.09
C PRO A 206 -8.96 16.02 -16.21
N SER A 207 -8.48 15.22 -17.15
CA SER A 207 -7.85 15.72 -18.37
C SER A 207 -8.91 16.34 -19.29
N VAL A 208 -8.54 17.37 -20.05
CA VAL A 208 -9.41 18.03 -21.02
C VAL A 208 -8.86 17.76 -22.42
N PRO A 209 -9.56 17.00 -23.28
CA PRO A 209 -9.13 16.77 -24.66
C PRO A 209 -8.86 18.09 -25.41
N PRO A 210 -7.84 18.14 -26.30
CA PRO A 210 -6.95 17.04 -26.68
C PRO A 210 -5.74 16.88 -25.72
N ALA A 211 -5.62 17.73 -24.69
CA ALA A 211 -4.46 17.74 -23.82
C ALA A 211 -4.44 16.53 -22.88
N GLY A 212 -3.28 15.87 -22.80
CA GLY A 212 -3.04 14.71 -21.94
C GLY A 212 -2.98 13.39 -22.69
N GLY A 213 -2.96 12.29 -21.94
CA GLY A 213 -2.79 10.95 -22.50
C GLY A 213 -1.38 10.63 -23.00
N SER A 214 -1.25 9.51 -23.70
CA SER A 214 0.02 9.00 -24.26
C SER A 214 0.07 9.14 -25.79
N GLY A 215 -0.23 10.34 -26.29
CA GLY A 215 -0.15 10.67 -27.73
C GLY A 215 -1.50 10.69 -28.48
N GLU A 216 -2.50 9.93 -28.03
CA GLU A 216 -3.84 9.85 -28.67
C GLU A 216 -4.90 10.68 -27.93
N GLY A 217 -4.48 11.51 -26.99
CA GLY A 217 -5.36 12.21 -26.05
C GLY A 217 -5.73 11.36 -24.82
N PRO A 218 -6.40 11.96 -23.83
CA PRO A 218 -6.75 11.29 -22.58
C PRO A 218 -7.85 10.24 -22.79
N ASP A 219 -7.72 9.09 -22.13
CA ASP A 219 -8.81 8.09 -22.08
C ASP A 219 -9.92 8.49 -21.09
N ALA A 220 -11.03 7.74 -21.11
CA ALA A 220 -12.16 7.94 -20.21
C ALA A 220 -11.74 7.94 -18.73
N PHE A 221 -10.74 7.13 -18.35
CA PHE A 221 -10.20 7.10 -17.00
C PHE A 221 -9.49 8.42 -16.64
N SER A 222 -8.65 8.94 -17.53
CA SER A 222 -7.91 10.19 -17.36
C SER A 222 -8.85 11.40 -17.29
N CYS A 223 -9.97 11.36 -18.00
CA CYS A 223 -11.05 12.36 -17.98
C CYS A 223 -12.03 12.18 -16.80
N SER A 224 -11.86 11.16 -15.96
CA SER A 224 -12.83 10.86 -14.91
C SER A 224 -12.78 11.83 -13.73
N TRP A 225 -13.95 12.34 -13.33
CA TRP A 225 -14.14 13.11 -12.09
C TRP A 225 -13.91 12.27 -10.84
N GLU A 226 -13.95 10.94 -10.94
CA GLU A 226 -13.64 10.06 -9.82
C GLU A 226 -12.19 10.25 -9.33
N ARG A 227 -11.26 10.60 -10.24
CA ARG A 227 -9.88 10.94 -9.85
C ARG A 227 -9.79 12.22 -9.01
N LEU A 228 -10.66 13.20 -9.29
CA LEU A 228 -10.76 14.40 -8.47
C LEU A 228 -11.40 14.09 -7.12
N HIS A 229 -12.39 13.19 -7.10
CA HIS A 229 -13.00 12.70 -5.87
C HIS A 229 -11.96 12.05 -4.95
N GLU A 230 -11.14 11.14 -5.48
CA GLU A 230 -10.03 10.55 -4.72
C GLU A 230 -9.07 11.61 -4.18
N LEU A 231 -8.68 12.59 -5.00
CA LEU A 231 -7.81 13.69 -4.56
C LEU A 231 -8.43 14.47 -3.39
N ARG A 232 -9.73 14.76 -3.46
CA ARG A 232 -10.45 15.47 -2.40
C ARG A 232 -10.50 14.64 -1.10
N VAL A 233 -10.77 13.35 -1.18
CA VAL A 233 -10.79 12.47 0.01
C VAL A 233 -9.40 12.34 0.63
N LEU A 234 -8.37 12.13 -0.19
CA LEU A 234 -6.98 12.00 0.26
C LEU A 234 -6.40 13.29 0.85
N THR A 235 -7.00 14.45 0.56
CA THR A 235 -6.59 15.73 1.11
C THR A 235 -7.54 16.25 2.19
N ALA A 236 -8.64 15.53 2.47
CA ALA A 236 -9.63 15.94 3.44
C ALA A 236 -9.13 15.72 4.89
N PRO A 237 -9.24 16.73 5.78
CA PRO A 237 -8.77 16.61 7.17
C PRO A 237 -9.35 15.40 7.93
N VAL A 238 -10.57 15.00 7.58
CA VAL A 238 -11.27 13.86 8.21
C VAL A 238 -10.53 12.53 8.01
N LEU A 239 -9.95 12.29 6.83
CA LEU A 239 -9.17 11.07 6.60
C LEU A 239 -7.86 11.11 7.39
N TRP A 240 -7.17 12.24 7.38
CA TRP A 240 -5.92 12.40 8.11
C TRP A 240 -6.09 12.29 9.62
N ALA A 241 -7.16 12.87 10.17
CA ALA A 241 -7.50 12.72 11.59
C ALA A 241 -7.78 11.26 11.94
N GLN A 242 -8.52 10.54 11.10
CA GLN A 242 -8.81 9.12 11.30
C GLN A 242 -7.52 8.27 11.25
N LEU A 243 -6.68 8.45 10.23
CA LEU A 243 -5.39 7.75 10.14
C LEU A 243 -4.50 8.03 11.36
N ALA A 244 -4.42 9.29 11.81
CA ALA A 244 -3.66 9.65 12.99
C ALA A 244 -4.20 8.97 14.27
N GLN A 245 -5.53 8.89 14.44
CA GLN A 245 -6.17 8.17 15.55
C GLN A 245 -5.86 6.67 15.51
N ASP A 246 -5.80 6.09 14.32
CA ASP A 246 -5.43 4.69 14.10
C ASP A 246 -3.92 4.43 14.27
N GLY A 247 -3.16 5.46 14.64
CA GLY A 247 -1.73 5.42 14.89
C GLY A 247 -0.91 5.24 13.62
N VAL A 248 -1.47 5.60 12.46
CA VAL A 248 -0.87 5.45 11.14
C VAL A 248 0.25 6.46 10.91
N GLN A 249 1.40 5.98 10.47
CA GLN A 249 2.51 6.81 9.99
C GLN A 249 2.76 6.61 8.51
N LEU A 250 2.77 7.71 7.75
CA LEU A 250 3.17 7.70 6.34
C LEU A 250 4.67 7.52 6.15
N CYS A 251 5.03 6.73 5.16
CA CYS A 251 6.41 6.56 4.70
C CYS A 251 6.43 6.26 3.20
N ALA A 252 7.62 6.37 2.61
CA ALA A 252 7.89 5.93 1.25
C ALA A 252 8.34 4.46 1.23
N LEU A 253 8.06 3.73 0.16
CA LEU A 253 8.41 2.29 0.04
C LEU A 253 9.91 2.02 0.23
N HIS A 254 10.79 2.90 -0.25
CA HIS A 254 12.24 2.72 -0.09
C HIS A 254 12.72 2.80 1.36
N GLU A 255 11.95 3.45 2.25
CA GLU A 255 12.27 3.48 3.67
C GLU A 255 11.99 2.15 4.36
N LEU A 256 11.17 1.28 3.76
CA LEU A 256 10.92 -0.07 4.26
C LEU A 256 12.13 -0.99 4.02
N ASP A 257 12.91 -0.72 2.97
CA ASP A 257 14.12 -1.49 2.67
C ASP A 257 15.26 -1.17 3.65
N SER A 258 15.31 0.06 4.13
CA SER A 258 16.40 0.56 4.97
C SER A 258 16.26 0.22 6.46
N LYS A 259 15.09 -0.28 6.90
CA LYS A 259 14.70 -0.34 8.33
C LYS A 259 14.64 -1.75 8.95
N ARG A 260 15.08 -2.81 8.26
CA ARG A 260 15.26 -4.13 8.89
C ARG A 260 16.73 -4.59 8.82
N PRO A 261 17.52 -4.38 9.89
CA PRO A 261 18.77 -5.11 10.04
C PRO A 261 18.45 -6.57 10.43
N GLY A 262 18.79 -7.53 9.55
CA GLY A 262 19.05 -8.90 9.98
C GLY A 262 17.89 -9.92 10.04
N GLU A 263 16.84 -9.81 9.24
CA GLU A 263 15.93 -10.96 9.04
C GLU A 263 16.33 -11.75 7.79
N GLY A 264 16.85 -12.96 8.02
CA GLY A 264 17.03 -13.98 6.98
C GLY A 264 15.72 -14.34 6.29
N THR A 265 15.85 -15.05 5.18
CA THR A 265 14.77 -15.62 4.37
C THR A 265 13.55 -16.05 5.20
N PRO A 266 12.31 -15.72 4.78
CA PRO A 266 11.11 -16.09 5.54
C PRO A 266 11.07 -17.59 5.81
N SER A 267 10.85 -17.99 7.06
CA SER A 267 10.64 -19.40 7.39
C SER A 267 9.27 -19.85 6.87
N GLU A 268 9.20 -21.13 6.53
CA GLU A 268 8.05 -21.86 5.98
C GLU A 268 6.73 -21.60 6.73
N ALA A 269 6.81 -21.30 8.03
CA ALA A 269 5.67 -20.96 8.89
C ALA A 269 4.93 -19.66 8.50
N THR A 270 5.56 -18.71 7.78
CA THR A 270 4.88 -17.48 7.33
C THR A 270 3.98 -17.73 6.12
N LEU A 271 4.20 -18.82 5.38
CA LEU A 271 3.40 -19.19 4.21
C LEU A 271 2.10 -19.91 4.60
N GLU A 272 2.08 -20.65 5.71
CA GLU A 272 0.89 -21.40 6.15
C GLU A 272 -0.26 -20.50 6.62
N THR A 273 0.03 -19.32 7.19
CA THR A 273 -1.03 -18.43 7.71
C THR A 273 -1.93 -17.84 6.62
N PHE A 274 -1.54 -17.92 5.34
CA PHE A 274 -2.32 -17.42 4.19
C PHE A 274 -3.02 -18.52 3.38
N LEU A 275 -2.87 -19.79 3.78
CA LEU A 275 -3.35 -20.95 3.02
C LEU A 275 -4.58 -21.64 3.63
N GLU A 276 -4.98 -21.29 4.85
CA GLU A 276 -6.17 -21.89 5.48
C GLU A 276 -7.47 -21.30 4.87
N PRO A 277 -8.31 -22.10 4.18
CA PRO A 277 -9.65 -21.66 3.81
C PRO A 277 -10.52 -21.56 5.06
N SER A 278 -11.32 -20.50 5.19
CA SER A 278 -12.32 -20.41 6.25
C SER A 278 -13.27 -21.62 6.17
N PRO A 279 -13.53 -22.31 7.29
CA PRO A 279 -14.56 -23.36 7.29
C PRO A 279 -15.94 -22.73 7.07
N LEU A 280 -16.76 -23.48 6.32
CA LEU A 280 -18.11 -23.18 5.83
C LEU A 280 -19.07 -22.69 6.92
#